data_AF-A0A353S5W3-F1
#
_entry.id   AF-A0A353S5W3-F1
#
_cell.length_a   1.000
_cell.length_b   1.000
_cell.length_c   1.000
_cell.angle_alpha   90.00
_cell.angle_beta   90.00
_cell.angle_gamma   90.00
#
_symmetry.space_group_name_H-M   'P 1'
#
loop_
_entity.id
_entity.type
_entity.pdbx_description
1 polymer ?
#
loop_
_entity_poly.entity_id
_entity_poly.type
_entity_poly.pdbx_seq_one_letter_code
_entity_poly.pdbx_strand_id
1 'polypeptide(L)'
;VLAQAMLSIGAVKGIEFGSGFAAADSQGSRNNDQMAKGPAFRTNNAGGILGGISRGDDIVFRIAVKPVPSIYLRQQTITTQDEECSIEIEGRHDVCLCPRIVPVVEAMTAITLADMYLRNRSARA
;
A
#
# COMPACT_ATOMS: atom_id res chain seq x y z
N VAL A 1 9.79 0.12 -5.09
CA VAL A 1 10.05 1.09 -4.00
C VAL A 1 8.78 1.40 -3.22
N LEU A 2 7.77 2.04 -3.80
CA LEU A 2 6.51 2.34 -3.09
C LEU A 2 5.87 1.13 -2.42
N ALA A 3 5.78 -0.02 -3.11
CA ALA A 3 5.24 -1.24 -2.53
C ALA A 3 5.98 -1.70 -1.27
N GLN A 4 7.31 -1.68 -1.30
CA GLN A 4 8.14 -2.01 -0.14
C GLN A 4 7.91 -1.02 1.00
N ALA A 5 7.83 0.27 0.70
CA ALA A 5 7.59 1.31 1.70
C ALA A 5 6.22 1.09 2.39
N MET A 6 5.16 0.85 1.63
CA MET A 6 3.83 0.57 2.20
C MET A 6 3.80 -0.73 3.00
N LEU A 7 4.42 -1.80 2.51
CA LEU A 7 4.49 -3.09 3.22
C LEU A 7 5.34 -3.01 4.50
N SER A 8 6.21 -2.01 4.64
CA SER A 8 6.97 -1.76 5.86
C SER A 8 6.13 -1.12 6.97
N ILE A 9 4.97 -0.52 6.64
CA ILE A 9 4.05 0.04 7.62
C ILE A 9 3.42 -1.11 8.40
N GLY A 10 3.47 -1.02 9.73
CA GLY A 10 2.85 -1.99 10.62
C GLY A 10 1.39 -2.27 10.24
N ALA A 11 1.01 -3.54 10.30
CA ALA A 11 -0.30 -4.06 9.92
C ALA A 11 -0.66 -4.07 8.41
N VAL A 12 0.15 -3.50 7.52
CA VAL A 12 -0.08 -3.65 6.07
C VAL A 12 0.29 -5.06 5.62
N LYS A 13 -0.56 -5.69 4.80
CA LYS A 13 -0.42 -7.07 4.30
C LYS A 13 -0.51 -7.20 2.78
N GLY A 14 -0.86 -6.13 2.09
CA GLY A 14 -0.94 -6.11 0.64
C GLY A 14 -0.94 -4.69 0.12
N ILE A 15 -0.56 -4.55 -1.15
CA ILE A 15 -0.64 -3.30 -1.91
C ILE A 15 -1.00 -3.63 -3.35
N GLU A 16 -1.81 -2.78 -3.96
CA GLU A 16 -2.19 -2.86 -5.37
C GLU A 16 -2.19 -1.47 -6.01
N PHE A 17 -1.92 -1.37 -7.31
CA PHE A 17 -1.82 -0.11 -8.06
C PHE A 17 -2.88 -0.04 -9.16
N GLY A 18 -3.50 1.14 -9.35
CA GLY A 18 -4.50 1.38 -10.40
C GLY A 18 -5.69 0.44 -10.28
N SER A 19 -5.95 -0.36 -11.33
CA SER A 19 -6.96 -1.43 -11.33
C SER A 19 -6.65 -2.55 -10.33
N GLY A 20 -5.40 -2.62 -9.86
CA GLY A 20 -4.97 -3.51 -8.79
C GLY A 20 -5.09 -4.99 -9.14
N PHE A 21 -5.49 -5.81 -8.17
CA PHE A 21 -5.65 -7.25 -8.37
C PHE A 21 -6.74 -7.59 -9.40
N ALA A 22 -7.75 -6.71 -9.60
CA ALA A 22 -8.76 -6.90 -10.64
C ALA A 22 -8.19 -6.87 -12.06
N ALA A 23 -6.97 -6.34 -12.27
CA ALA A 23 -6.30 -6.41 -13.56
C ALA A 23 -5.94 -7.85 -13.97
N ALA A 24 -5.74 -8.76 -13.01
CA ALA A 24 -5.43 -10.16 -13.28
C ALA A 24 -6.59 -10.90 -13.96
N ASP A 25 -7.83 -10.47 -13.68
CA ASP A 25 -9.06 -11.03 -14.26
C ASP A 25 -9.50 -10.26 -15.53
N SER A 26 -8.71 -9.29 -15.99
CA SER A 26 -9.06 -8.40 -17.10
C SER A 26 -8.43 -8.83 -18.43
N GLN A 27 -9.14 -8.58 -19.52
CA GLN A 27 -8.56 -8.70 -20.86
C GLN A 27 -7.63 -7.52 -21.15
N GLY A 28 -6.50 -7.78 -21.83
CA GLY A 28 -5.57 -6.72 -22.22
C GLY A 28 -6.24 -5.58 -23.01
N SER A 29 -7.20 -5.89 -23.88
CA SER A 29 -7.99 -4.87 -24.61
C SER A 29 -8.74 -3.88 -23.73
N ARG A 30 -9.10 -4.28 -22.49
CA ARG A 30 -9.79 -3.44 -21.50
C ARG A 30 -8.82 -2.80 -20.51
N ASN A 31 -7.76 -3.51 -20.13
CA ASN A 31 -6.78 -3.02 -19.16
C ASN A 31 -5.77 -2.04 -19.77
N ASN A 32 -5.51 -2.12 -21.08
CA ASN A 32 -4.57 -1.23 -21.75
C ASN A 32 -5.03 0.22 -21.68
N ASP A 33 -4.19 1.07 -21.08
CA ASP A 33 -4.40 2.51 -21.12
C ASP A 33 -4.01 3.05 -22.50
N GLN A 34 -5.00 3.44 -23.29
CA GLN A 34 -4.78 3.98 -24.63
C GLN A 34 -4.25 5.42 -24.55
N MET A 35 -3.26 5.74 -25.38
CA MET A 35 -2.74 7.11 -25.46
C MET A 35 -3.75 8.08 -26.09
N ALA A 36 -3.76 9.31 -25.59
CA ALA A 36 -4.49 10.45 -26.16
C ALA A 36 -3.51 11.42 -26.83
N LYS A 37 -4.01 12.50 -27.43
CA LYS A 37 -3.16 13.54 -28.03
C LYS A 37 -2.37 14.27 -26.94
N GLY A 38 -1.05 14.36 -27.10
CA GLY A 38 -0.13 14.90 -26.09
C GLY A 38 0.41 13.80 -25.16
N PRO A 39 1.15 14.16 -24.09
CA PRO A 39 1.66 13.20 -23.11
C PRO A 39 0.55 12.78 -22.13
N ALA A 40 -0.51 12.15 -22.65
CA ALA A 40 -1.72 11.81 -21.89
C ALA A 40 -2.26 10.43 -22.25
N PHE A 41 -2.96 9.81 -21.30
CA PHE A 41 -3.66 8.54 -21.47
C PHE A 41 -5.16 8.75 -21.26
N ARG A 42 -5.99 7.92 -21.90
CA ARG A 42 -7.45 7.99 -21.80
C ARG A 42 -7.98 7.43 -20.49
N THR A 43 -7.22 6.54 -19.85
CA THR A 43 -7.56 5.85 -18.61
C THR A 43 -6.30 5.68 -17.75
N ASN A 44 -6.49 5.36 -16.48
CA ASN A 44 -5.41 5.15 -15.51
C ASN A 44 -5.48 3.78 -14.82
N ASN A 45 -5.67 2.72 -15.60
CA ASN A 45 -5.65 1.33 -15.11
C ASN A 45 -4.29 0.96 -14.51
N ALA A 46 -3.20 1.54 -15.02
CA ALA A 46 -1.85 1.37 -14.50
C ALA A 46 -1.61 2.09 -13.15
N GLY A 47 -2.50 2.99 -12.72
CA GLY A 47 -2.36 3.73 -11.46
C GLY A 47 -1.16 4.67 -11.43
N GLY A 48 -0.87 5.34 -12.55
CA GLY A 48 0.19 6.33 -12.70
C GLY A 48 1.60 5.75 -12.83
N ILE A 49 1.74 4.41 -12.79
CA ILE A 49 3.03 3.73 -12.88
C ILE A 49 3.02 2.75 -14.05
N LEU A 50 3.84 3.00 -15.06
CA LEU A 50 3.97 2.15 -16.24
C LEU A 50 5.44 1.75 -16.42
N GLY A 51 5.70 0.45 -16.58
CA GLY A 51 7.07 -0.07 -16.66
C GLY A 51 7.91 0.22 -15.41
N GLY A 52 7.27 0.45 -14.26
CA GLY A 52 7.94 0.82 -13.01
C GLY A 52 8.34 2.29 -12.90
N ILE A 53 7.93 3.14 -13.86
CA ILE A 53 8.24 4.58 -13.90
C ILE A 53 6.93 5.37 -13.81
N SER A 54 6.98 6.55 -13.19
CA SER A 54 5.83 7.46 -13.18
C SER A 54 5.46 7.90 -14.60
N ARG A 55 4.16 7.85 -14.90
CA ARG A 55 3.62 8.11 -16.24
C ARG A 55 3.12 9.55 -16.44
N GLY A 56 3.13 10.36 -15.37
CA GLY A 56 2.61 11.73 -15.37
C GLY A 56 1.13 11.84 -14.96
N ASP A 57 0.41 10.72 -14.90
CA ASP A 57 -0.92 10.64 -14.28
C ASP A 57 -0.81 10.51 -12.74
N ASP A 58 -1.94 10.66 -12.05
CA ASP A 58 -2.03 10.40 -10.61
C ASP A 58 -1.54 8.99 -10.27
N ILE A 59 -0.68 8.90 -9.26
CA ILE A 59 -0.27 7.62 -8.68
C ILE A 59 -1.39 7.12 -7.77
N VAL A 60 -2.05 6.04 -8.19
CA VAL A 60 -3.20 5.47 -7.47
C VAL A 60 -2.81 4.10 -6.94
N PHE A 61 -2.89 3.91 -5.63
CA PHE A 61 -2.68 2.62 -4.99
C PHE A 61 -3.63 2.42 -3.82
N ARG A 62 -3.82 1.17 -3.43
CA ARG A 62 -4.60 0.75 -2.26
C ARG A 62 -3.77 -0.23 -1.44
N ILE A 63 -3.97 -0.21 -0.12
CA ILE A 63 -3.30 -1.11 0.81
C ILE A 63 -4.32 -1.96 1.56
N ALA A 64 -3.93 -3.19 1.87
CA ALA A 64 -4.70 -4.07 2.74
C ALA A 64 -4.14 -4.01 4.16
N VAL A 65 -4.97 -3.62 5.13
CA VAL A 65 -4.58 -3.48 6.54
C VAL A 65 -5.25 -4.58 7.34
N LYS A 66 -4.46 -5.37 8.07
CA LYS A 66 -5.02 -6.42 8.93
C LYS A 66 -5.74 -5.81 10.15
N PRO A 67 -6.67 -6.56 10.78
CA PRO A 67 -7.26 -6.16 12.05
C PRO A 67 -6.24 -5.95 13.16
N VAL A 68 -6.62 -5.16 14.17
CA VAL A 68 -5.82 -4.94 15.38
C VAL A 68 -5.64 -6.27 16.12
N PRO A 69 -4.41 -6.65 16.49
CA PRO A 69 -4.17 -7.90 17.22
C PRO A 69 -4.68 -7.85 18.67
N SER A 70 -4.62 -6.67 19.31
CA SER A 70 -5.08 -6.46 20.68
C SER A 70 -6.59 -6.26 20.71
N ILE A 71 -7.31 -7.28 21.17
CA ILE A 71 -8.76 -7.29 21.33
C ILE A 71 -9.13 -7.80 22.72
N TYR A 72 -10.32 -7.44 23.20
CA TYR A 72 -10.83 -7.83 24.52
C TYR A 72 -11.14 -9.31 24.66
N LEU A 73 -11.28 -10.05 23.54
CA LEU A 73 -11.55 -11.48 23.61
C LEU A 73 -10.30 -12.22 24.13
N ARG A 74 -10.52 -13.13 25.08
CA ARG A 74 -9.49 -14.05 25.57
C ARG A 74 -8.94 -14.88 24.41
N GLN A 75 -7.62 -14.91 24.27
CA GLN A 75 -6.91 -15.62 23.21
C GLN A 75 -5.91 -16.62 23.79
N GLN A 76 -5.63 -17.68 23.04
CA GLN A 76 -4.58 -18.64 23.38
C GLN A 76 -3.23 -18.13 22.85
N THR A 77 -2.17 -18.33 23.63
CA THR A 77 -0.80 -17.94 23.29
C THR A 77 0.19 -18.82 24.07
N ILE A 78 1.48 -18.55 23.94
CA ILE A 78 2.53 -19.15 24.76
C ILE A 78 3.29 -18.06 25.52
N THR A 79 3.95 -18.47 26.61
CA THR A 79 4.96 -17.65 27.30
C THR A 79 6.30 -17.68 26.56
N THR A 80 7.26 -16.86 26.98
CA THR A 80 8.63 -16.91 26.44
C THR A 80 9.39 -18.20 26.77
N GLN A 81 8.85 -19.04 27.65
CA GLN A 81 9.36 -20.34 28.06
C GLN A 81 8.66 -21.50 27.32
N ASP A 82 7.86 -21.21 26.29
CA ASP A 82 7.12 -22.19 25.48
C ASP A 82 5.98 -22.91 26.20
N GLU A 83 5.43 -22.30 27.26
CA GLU A 83 4.29 -22.84 28.01
C GLU A 83 2.97 -22.26 27.49
N GLU A 84 1.99 -23.13 27.19
CA GLU A 84 0.65 -22.73 26.76
C GLU A 84 -0.07 -21.91 27.85
N CYS A 85 -0.63 -20.77 27.46
CA CYS A 85 -1.41 -19.93 28.34
C CYS A 85 -2.48 -19.15 27.58
N SER A 86 -3.35 -18.47 28.32
CA SER A 86 -4.33 -17.58 27.73
C SER A 86 -4.05 -16.14 28.11
N ILE A 87 -4.23 -15.21 27.18
CA ILE A 87 -4.11 -13.77 27.39
C ILE A 87 -5.47 -13.09 27.21
N GLU A 88 -5.77 -12.16 28.11
CA GLU A 88 -6.89 -11.24 27.99
C GLU A 88 -6.31 -9.83 28.09
N ILE A 89 -6.56 -9.00 27.07
CA ILE A 89 -5.96 -7.68 26.96
C ILE A 89 -7.00 -6.65 27.39
N GLU A 90 -6.78 -6.08 28.57
CA GLU A 90 -7.62 -5.01 29.12
C GLU A 90 -7.19 -3.62 28.61
N GLY A 91 -8.02 -2.60 28.85
CA GLY A 91 -7.76 -1.21 28.44
C GLY A 91 -8.25 -0.86 27.04
N ARG A 92 -8.16 0.42 26.66
CA ARG A 92 -8.73 0.93 25.39
C ARG A 92 -7.80 0.64 24.21
N HIS A 93 -8.25 -0.19 23.29
CA HIS A 93 -7.55 -0.48 22.03
C HIS A 93 -8.33 0.07 20.84
N ASP A 94 -7.63 0.34 19.75
CA ASP A 94 -8.31 0.66 18.50
C ASP A 94 -9.07 -0.57 18.00
N VAL A 95 -10.29 -0.37 17.51
CA VAL A 95 -11.08 -1.43 16.85
C VAL A 95 -10.79 -1.50 15.35
N CYS A 96 -10.23 -0.44 14.78
CA CYS A 96 -9.89 -0.33 13.37
C CYS A 96 -8.69 0.63 13.19
N LEU A 97 -7.63 0.16 12.53
CA LEU A 97 -6.42 0.96 12.27
C LEU A 97 -6.59 1.92 11.09
N CYS A 98 -7.55 1.67 10.20
CA CYS A 98 -7.66 2.38 8.92
C CYS A 98 -7.72 3.91 9.07
N PRO A 99 -8.49 4.51 10.01
CA PRO A 99 -8.50 5.97 10.15
C PRO A 99 -7.15 6.56 10.57
N ARG A 100 -6.36 5.81 11.33
CA ARG A 100 -5.06 6.27 11.85
C ARG A 100 -3.90 6.01 10.89
N ILE A 101 -4.02 5.02 10.02
CA ILE A 101 -2.95 4.65 9.10
C ILE A 101 -2.87 5.61 7.90
N VAL A 102 -3.96 6.30 7.55
CA VAL A 102 -4.01 7.24 6.42
C VAL A 102 -2.87 8.28 6.47
N PRO A 103 -2.69 9.08 7.54
CA PRO A 103 -1.61 10.06 7.59
C PRO A 103 -0.21 9.40 7.54
N VAL A 104 -0.07 8.17 8.05
CA VAL A 104 1.21 7.42 7.97
C VAL A 104 1.51 7.03 6.54
N VAL A 105 0.50 6.57 5.79
CA VAL A 105 0.60 6.20 4.37
C VAL A 105 0.94 7.42 3.52
N GLU A 106 0.30 8.56 3.77
CA GLU A 106 0.58 9.83 3.07
C GLU A 106 2.03 10.26 3.30
N ALA A 107 2.49 10.27 4.56
CA ALA A 107 3.86 10.64 4.89
C ALA A 107 4.90 9.69 4.26
N MET A 108 4.67 8.37 4.37
CA MET A 108 5.57 7.36 3.79
C MET A 108 5.62 7.46 2.26
N THR A 109 4.48 7.76 1.63
CA THR A 109 4.40 8.00 0.18
C THR A 109 5.20 9.25 -0.21
N ALA A 110 5.01 10.36 0.50
CA ALA A 110 5.71 11.61 0.23
C ALA A 110 7.23 11.46 0.34
N ILE A 111 7.72 10.83 1.41
CA ILE A 111 9.16 10.59 1.62
C ILE A 111 9.71 9.67 0.52
N THR A 112 8.97 8.61 0.16
CA THR A 112 9.39 7.68 -0.89
C THR A 112 9.49 8.36 -2.26
N LEU A 113 8.50 9.19 -2.60
CA LEU A 113 8.49 9.93 -3.86
C LEU A 113 9.57 11.01 -3.89
N ALA A 114 9.84 11.67 -2.76
CA ALA A 114 10.92 12.65 -2.65
C ALA A 114 12.30 12.00 -2.91
N ASP A 115 12.57 10.82 -2.33
CA ASP A 115 13.79 10.06 -2.60
C ASP A 115 13.90 9.70 -4.09
N MET A 116 12.83 9.15 -4.69
CA MET A 116 12.80 8.82 -6.12
C MET A 116 13.03 10.04 -7.01
N TYR A 117 12.44 11.18 -6.66
CA TYR A 117 12.62 12.44 -7.37
C TYR A 117 14.08 12.90 -7.32
N LEU A 118 14.71 12.90 -6.14
CA LEU A 118 16.11 13.29 -5.98
C LEU A 118 17.06 12.39 -6.77
N ARG A 119 16.83 11.06 -6.76
CA ARG A 119 17.60 10.11 -7.59
C ARG A 119 17.41 10.35 -9.08
N ASN A 120 16.20 10.68 -9.52
CA ASN A 120 15.95 10.97 -10.93
C ASN A 120 16.61 12.29 -11.38
N ARG A 121 16.78 13.27 -10.48
CA ARG A 121 17.48 14.52 -10.81
C ARG A 121 18.93 14.31 -11.24
N SER A 122 19.60 13.25 -10.78
CA SER A 122 20.96 12.93 -11.22
C SER A 122 21.00 12.09 -12.50
N ALA A 123 19.87 11.60 -13.01
CA ALA A 123 19.84 10.72 -14.19
C ALA A 123 20.04 11.46 -15.53
N ARG A 124 19.98 12.79 -15.54
CA ARG A 124 20.15 13.64 -16.73
C ARG A 124 21.34 14.61 -16.62
N ALA A 125 22.24 14.34 -15.68
CA ALA A 125 23.48 15.10 -15.49
C ALA A 125 24.55 14.65 -16.49
#